data_AF-A0A7U6M587-F1
#
_entry.id   AF-A0A7U6M587-F1
#
_cell.length_a   1.000
_cell.length_b   1.000
_cell.length_c   1.000
_cell.angle_alpha   90.00
_cell.angle_beta   90.00
_cell.angle_gamma   90.00
#
_symmetry.space_group_name_H-M   'P 1'
#
loop_
_entity.id
_entity.type
_entity.pdbx_description
1 polymer ?
#
loop_
_entity_poly.entity_id
_entity_poly.type
_entity_poly.pdbx_seq_one_letter_code
_entity_poly.pdbx_strand_id
1 'polypeptide(L)'
;MGYLIIVALIQAFSFSLIGEYLAGHVDSYFAVLARVVLAGLVFLPLTRWRQVEPRFMRSMLLIGALQYGITYVCLYLSFRVLTVPEVLLFTILTPLHVTLIEDAMNRRFNPWALLAALVAVGGAAVIRFDSISGEFFIGFLLLQLANFTYAAGQVLYRHLVARHPSDLPHYARFGYFYLGALLVVLPAFLLFGNAQHLPSTDVQWLVLLFLGLCPTALGLYWWNKGACLVSGGTLAVMNNLHVPVGLLLNLLIWNQHEPLGRLFIGGGIILASVWLSRLGARAQSPLVGKA
;
A
#
# COMPACT_ATOMS: atom_id res chain seq x y z
N MET A 1 -14.64 9.78 5.98
CA MET A 1 -14.41 9.42 4.56
C MET A 1 -13.49 10.40 3.82
N GLY A 2 -13.58 11.72 4.03
CA GLY A 2 -12.75 12.71 3.31
C GLY A 2 -11.23 12.44 3.29
N TYR A 3 -10.65 12.04 4.44
CA TYR A 3 -9.22 11.67 4.50
C TYR A 3 -8.82 10.58 3.49
N LEU A 4 -9.61 9.50 3.38
CA LEU A 4 -9.27 8.37 2.51
C LEU A 4 -9.37 8.74 1.02
N ILE A 5 -10.34 9.58 0.65
CA ILE A 5 -10.49 10.06 -0.73
C ILE A 5 -9.30 10.93 -1.11
N ILE A 6 -8.95 11.92 -0.27
CA ILE A 6 -7.81 12.80 -0.51
C ILE A 6 -6.52 11.98 -0.66
N VAL A 7 -6.30 11.03 0.25
CA VAL A 7 -5.11 10.18 0.19
C VAL A 7 -5.11 9.28 -1.06
N ALA A 8 -6.24 8.69 -1.44
CA ALA A 8 -6.33 7.88 -2.65
C ALA A 8 -6.00 8.68 -3.92
N LEU A 9 -6.44 9.94 -4.00
CA LEU A 9 -6.09 10.84 -5.12
C LEU A 9 -4.59 11.16 -5.14
N ILE A 10 -4.03 11.51 -3.97
CA ILE A 10 -2.59 11.78 -3.84
C ILE A 10 -1.77 10.53 -4.23
N GLN A 11 -2.18 9.34 -3.77
CA GLN A 11 -1.52 8.08 -4.09
C GLN A 11 -1.59 7.76 -5.58
N ALA A 12 -2.77 7.90 -6.21
CA ALA A 12 -2.94 7.70 -7.64
C ALA A 12 -1.99 8.58 -8.47
N PHE A 13 -1.90 9.86 -8.12
CA PHE A 13 -0.96 10.79 -8.75
C PHE A 13 0.51 10.41 -8.49
N SER A 14 0.81 9.98 -7.27
CA SER A 14 2.16 9.55 -6.86
C SER A 14 2.66 8.36 -7.66
N PHE A 15 1.81 7.36 -7.92
CA PHE A 15 2.15 6.20 -8.74
C PHE A 15 2.58 6.61 -10.14
N SER A 16 1.88 7.59 -10.73
CA SER A 16 2.23 8.10 -12.05
C SER A 16 3.59 8.81 -12.06
N LEU A 17 3.88 9.63 -11.04
CA LEU A 17 5.18 10.31 -10.93
C LEU A 17 6.34 9.33 -10.69
N ILE A 18 6.10 8.26 -9.92
CA ILE A 18 7.11 7.23 -9.67
C ILE A 18 7.46 6.53 -10.97
N GLY A 19 6.47 6.11 -11.74
CA GLY A 19 6.69 5.43 -13.02
C GLY A 19 7.45 6.28 -14.03
N GLU A 20 7.11 7.56 -14.15
CA GLU A 20 7.69 8.44 -15.18
C GLU A 20 9.08 8.98 -14.81
N TYR A 21 9.28 9.44 -13.56
CA TYR A 21 10.47 10.20 -13.20
C TYR A 21 11.50 9.42 -12.36
N LEU A 22 11.08 8.36 -11.68
CA LEU A 22 11.94 7.62 -10.74
C LEU A 22 12.26 6.21 -11.22
N ALA A 23 11.28 5.47 -11.73
CA ALA A 23 11.47 4.10 -12.18
C ALA A 23 12.50 4.05 -13.32
N GLY A 24 13.51 3.20 -13.19
CA GLY A 24 14.60 3.07 -14.17
C GLY A 24 15.65 4.18 -14.14
N HIS A 25 15.41 5.30 -13.46
CA HIS A 25 16.33 6.45 -13.42
C HIS A 25 16.99 6.69 -12.06
N VAL A 26 16.27 6.42 -10.97
CA VAL A 26 16.74 6.60 -9.59
C VAL A 26 16.72 5.27 -8.88
N ASP A 27 17.73 5.02 -8.04
CA ASP A 27 17.78 3.82 -7.21
C ASP A 27 16.51 3.67 -6.34
N SER A 28 15.84 2.53 -6.49
CA SER A 28 14.61 2.20 -5.80
C SER A 28 14.75 2.26 -4.28
N TYR A 29 15.88 1.81 -3.72
CA TYR A 29 16.11 1.82 -2.29
C TYR A 29 16.34 3.23 -1.77
N PHE A 30 17.11 4.05 -2.50
CA PHE A 30 17.32 5.45 -2.18
C PHE A 30 16.01 6.25 -2.21
N ALA A 31 15.19 6.06 -3.24
CA ALA A 31 13.91 6.75 -3.37
C ALA A 31 13.00 6.48 -2.17
N VAL A 32 12.92 5.22 -1.71
CA VAL A 32 12.16 4.86 -0.51
C VAL A 32 12.82 5.45 0.75
N LEU A 33 14.14 5.38 0.87
CA LEU A 33 14.88 5.94 2.02
C LEU A 33 14.64 7.45 2.16
N ALA A 34 14.81 8.20 1.08
CA ALA A 34 14.61 9.64 1.06
C ALA A 34 13.19 10.00 1.54
N ARG A 35 12.18 9.26 1.06
CA ARG A 35 10.79 9.47 1.49
C ARG A 35 10.57 9.17 2.97
N VAL A 36 11.15 8.08 3.50
CA VAL A 36 11.08 7.77 4.95
C VAL A 36 11.77 8.84 5.78
N VAL A 37 12.96 9.28 5.35
CA VAL A 37 13.73 10.31 6.07
C VAL A 37 12.96 11.62 6.08
N LEU A 38 12.43 12.08 4.94
CA LEU A 38 11.62 13.29 4.85
C LEU A 38 10.38 13.21 5.76
N ALA A 39 9.66 12.09 5.74
CA ALA A 39 8.51 11.90 6.62
C ALA A 39 8.89 11.80 8.10
N GLY A 40 10.03 11.17 8.39
CA GLY A 40 10.64 11.12 9.72
C GLY A 40 10.98 12.52 10.23
N LEU A 41 11.56 13.38 9.40
CA LEU A 41 11.87 14.77 9.77
C LEU A 41 10.62 15.57 10.11
N VAL A 42 9.46 15.24 9.54
CA VAL A 42 8.17 15.88 9.88
C VAL A 42 7.61 15.36 11.21
N PHE A 43 7.61 14.03 11.42
CA PHE A 43 6.89 13.42 12.55
C PHE A 43 7.74 13.14 13.79
N LEU A 44 9.05 12.90 13.65
CA LEU A 44 9.94 12.62 14.78
C LEU A 44 10.04 13.80 15.77
N PRO A 45 10.16 15.07 15.33
CA PRO A 45 10.15 16.22 16.25
C PRO A 45 8.82 16.38 16.99
N LEU A 46 7.71 15.98 16.35
CA LEU A 46 6.37 16.03 16.94
C LEU A 46 6.08 14.84 17.87
N THR A 47 6.96 13.84 17.91
CA THR A 47 6.75 12.60 18.66
C THR A 47 7.10 12.76 20.12
N ARG A 48 6.20 12.32 21.00
CA ARG A 48 6.43 12.32 22.46
C ARG A 48 7.12 11.03 22.90
N TRP A 49 8.40 11.12 23.24
CA TRP A 49 9.23 9.97 23.59
C TRP A 49 9.03 9.42 25.01
N ARG A 50 8.58 10.26 25.95
CA ARG A 50 8.59 9.97 27.40
C ARG A 50 7.27 9.47 28.00
N GLN A 51 6.22 9.30 27.20
CA GLN A 51 4.86 9.01 27.69
C GLN A 51 4.18 7.84 26.96
N VAL A 52 4.95 6.96 26.32
CA VAL A 52 4.40 5.88 25.49
C VAL A 52 4.78 4.53 26.05
N GLU A 53 3.77 3.66 26.19
CA GLU A 53 3.96 2.30 26.70
C GLU A 53 4.91 1.51 25.78
N PRO A 54 5.90 0.77 26.32
CA PRO A 54 6.86 0.01 25.51
C PRO A 54 6.22 -1.02 24.58
N ARG A 55 5.04 -1.54 24.91
CA ARG A 55 4.27 -2.43 24.04
C ARG A 55 3.73 -1.69 22.83
N PHE A 56 3.11 -0.52 23.04
CA PHE A 56 2.63 0.33 21.96
C PHE A 56 3.77 0.74 21.02
N MET A 57 4.90 1.17 21.58
CA MET A 57 6.09 1.55 20.80
C MET A 57 6.56 0.42 19.89
N ARG A 58 6.74 -0.80 20.43
CA ARG A 58 7.18 -1.97 19.65
C ARG A 58 6.20 -2.35 18.56
N SER A 59 4.89 -2.32 18.86
CA SER A 59 3.86 -2.58 17.86
C SER A 59 3.87 -1.52 16.77
N MET A 60 4.07 -0.24 17.10
CA MET A 60 4.12 0.86 16.15
C MET A 60 5.36 0.80 15.25
N LEU A 61 6.52 0.41 15.80
CA LEU A 61 7.73 0.11 15.03
C LEU A 61 7.48 -1.04 14.04
N LEU A 62 6.86 -2.14 14.50
CA LEU A 62 6.52 -3.27 13.63
C LEU A 62 5.54 -2.86 12.52
N ILE A 63 4.51 -2.08 12.85
CA ILE A 63 3.54 -1.56 11.87
C ILE A 63 4.27 -0.72 10.81
N GLY A 64 5.15 0.18 11.22
CA GLY A 64 5.93 1.00 10.28
C GLY A 64 6.87 0.18 9.40
N ALA A 65 7.55 -0.80 9.99
CA ALA A 65 8.42 -1.73 9.29
C ALA A 65 7.66 -2.52 8.22
N LEU A 66 6.47 -3.04 8.56
CA LEU A 66 5.62 -3.80 7.62
C LEU A 66 4.96 -2.88 6.59
N GLN A 67 4.16 -1.91 7.04
CA GLN A 67 3.26 -1.13 6.20
C GLN A 67 3.97 -0.20 5.23
N TYR A 68 5.15 0.30 5.62
CA TYR A 68 5.94 1.17 4.76
C TYR A 68 7.27 0.53 4.38
N GLY A 69 8.05 0.07 5.35
CA GLY A 69 9.42 -0.40 5.10
C GLY A 69 9.48 -1.53 4.05
N ILE A 70 8.92 -2.69 4.39
CA ILE A 70 8.91 -3.85 3.49
C ILE A 70 8.02 -3.59 2.29
N THR A 71 6.82 -3.04 2.50
CA THR A 71 5.88 -2.73 1.42
C THR A 71 6.52 -1.89 0.32
N TYR A 72 7.13 -0.75 0.66
CA TYR A 72 7.63 0.17 -0.36
C TYR A 72 8.92 -0.32 -1.01
N VAL A 73 9.79 -1.04 -0.30
CA VAL A 73 10.94 -1.70 -0.93
C VAL A 73 10.46 -2.70 -1.97
N CYS A 74 9.53 -3.58 -1.62
CA CYS A 74 9.01 -4.58 -2.56
C CYS A 74 8.25 -3.93 -3.73
N LEU A 75 7.46 -2.89 -3.45
CA LEU A 75 6.73 -2.12 -4.45
C LEU A 75 7.69 -1.46 -5.47
N TYR A 76 8.72 -0.76 -4.99
CA TYR A 76 9.70 -0.10 -5.85
C TYR A 76 10.59 -1.09 -6.62
N LEU A 77 10.85 -2.27 -6.08
CA LEU A 77 11.51 -3.35 -6.83
C LEU A 77 10.59 -3.91 -7.91
N SER A 78 9.29 -4.02 -7.65
CA SER A 78 8.32 -4.48 -8.66
C SER A 78 8.23 -3.54 -9.87
N PHE A 79 8.40 -2.21 -9.67
CA PHE A 79 8.45 -1.22 -10.76
C PHE A 79 9.62 -1.39 -11.73
N ARG A 80 10.63 -2.22 -11.40
CA ARG A 80 11.73 -2.52 -12.33
C ARG A 80 11.33 -3.50 -13.43
N VAL A 81 10.27 -4.29 -13.19
CA VAL A 81 9.85 -5.40 -14.05
C VAL A 81 8.38 -5.32 -14.46
N LEU A 82 7.58 -4.56 -13.69
CA LEU A 82 6.17 -4.30 -13.94
C LEU A 82 5.94 -2.84 -14.36
N THR A 83 5.01 -2.65 -15.28
CA THR A 83 4.49 -1.35 -15.69
C THR A 83 3.56 -0.76 -14.62
N VAL A 84 3.31 0.55 -14.68
CA VAL A 84 2.38 1.23 -13.75
C VAL A 84 0.98 0.61 -13.78
N PRO A 85 0.37 0.33 -14.94
CA PRO A 85 -0.95 -0.30 -14.99
C PRO A 85 -0.97 -1.70 -14.35
N GLU A 86 0.07 -2.50 -14.56
CA GLU A 86 0.18 -3.84 -13.94
C GLU A 86 0.27 -3.76 -12.42
N VAL A 87 1.11 -2.86 -11.89
CA VAL A 87 1.21 -2.64 -10.45
C VAL A 87 -0.15 -2.22 -9.88
N LEU A 88 -0.81 -1.25 -10.52
CA LEU A 88 -2.13 -0.79 -10.09
C LEU A 88 -3.15 -1.94 -10.08
N LEU A 89 -3.23 -2.75 -11.14
CA LEU A 89 -4.16 -3.88 -11.20
C LEU A 89 -3.90 -4.90 -10.09
N PHE A 90 -2.65 -5.29 -9.87
CA PHE A 90 -2.31 -6.26 -8.84
C PHE A 90 -2.48 -5.71 -7.41
N THR A 91 -2.43 -4.40 -7.20
CA THR A 91 -2.73 -3.79 -5.88
C THR A 91 -4.20 -3.88 -5.49
N ILE A 92 -5.12 -4.12 -6.44
CA ILE A 92 -6.55 -4.34 -6.13
C ILE A 92 -6.74 -5.58 -5.22
N LEU A 93 -5.73 -6.44 -5.11
CA LEU A 93 -5.74 -7.60 -4.22
C LEU A 93 -5.50 -7.24 -2.74
N THR A 94 -5.18 -5.99 -2.43
CA THR A 94 -4.94 -5.54 -1.04
C THR A 94 -6.11 -5.86 -0.09
N PRO A 95 -7.39 -5.60 -0.43
CA PRO A 95 -8.52 -5.91 0.46
C PRO A 95 -8.70 -7.40 0.75
N LEU A 96 -8.28 -8.25 -0.19
CA LEU A 96 -8.26 -9.69 0.04
C LEU A 96 -7.25 -10.03 1.15
N HIS A 97 -6.03 -9.48 1.08
CA HIS A 97 -5.03 -9.65 2.13
C HIS A 97 -5.52 -9.11 3.48
N VAL A 98 -6.19 -7.95 3.48
CA VAL A 98 -6.82 -7.38 4.70
C VAL A 98 -7.82 -8.37 5.30
N THR A 99 -8.72 -8.91 4.49
CA THR A 99 -9.73 -9.90 4.94
C THR A 99 -9.05 -11.14 5.51
N LEU A 100 -8.07 -11.72 4.80
CA LEU A 100 -7.35 -12.92 5.24
C LEU A 100 -6.61 -12.69 6.57
N ILE A 101 -6.01 -11.52 6.77
CA ILE A 101 -5.32 -11.17 8.00
C ILE A 101 -6.31 -10.94 9.15
N GLU A 102 -7.42 -10.23 8.91
CA GLU A 102 -8.48 -10.06 9.92
C GLU A 102 -9.08 -11.42 10.33
N ASP A 103 -9.34 -12.31 9.37
CA ASP A 103 -9.86 -13.65 9.61
C ASP A 103 -8.87 -14.51 10.41
N ALA A 104 -7.59 -14.49 10.04
CA ALA A 104 -6.53 -15.19 10.76
C ALA A 104 -6.39 -14.69 12.21
N MET A 105 -6.44 -13.36 12.42
CA MET A 105 -6.39 -12.77 13.76
C MET A 105 -7.61 -13.14 14.62
N ASN A 106 -8.77 -13.32 14.00
CA ASN A 106 -10.01 -13.72 14.67
C ASN A 106 -10.25 -15.24 14.70
N ARG A 107 -9.29 -16.04 14.21
CA ARG A 107 -9.38 -17.51 14.07
C ARG A 107 -10.63 -17.96 13.30
N ARG A 108 -11.03 -17.20 12.29
CA ARG A 108 -12.13 -17.53 11.36
C ARG A 108 -11.54 -17.98 10.03
N PHE A 109 -12.15 -18.97 9.40
CA PHE A 109 -11.76 -19.41 8.07
C PHE A 109 -12.85 -19.01 7.07
N ASN A 110 -12.51 -18.14 6.13
CA ASN A 110 -13.42 -17.70 5.08
C ASN A 110 -13.06 -18.33 3.73
N PRO A 111 -13.72 -19.43 3.34
CA PRO A 111 -13.43 -20.12 2.07
C PRO A 111 -13.67 -19.22 0.84
N TRP A 112 -14.52 -18.19 0.95
CA TRP A 112 -14.76 -17.23 -0.13
C TRP A 112 -13.60 -16.26 -0.33
N ALA A 113 -12.86 -15.92 0.74
CA ALA A 113 -11.63 -15.14 0.61
C ALA A 113 -10.56 -15.95 -0.14
N LEU A 114 -10.43 -17.24 0.18
CA LEU A 114 -9.51 -18.14 -0.53
C LEU A 114 -9.90 -18.31 -2.01
N LEU A 115 -11.20 -18.47 -2.32
CA LEU A 115 -11.68 -18.53 -3.69
C LEU A 115 -11.42 -17.22 -4.46
N ALA A 116 -11.65 -16.07 -3.82
CA ALA A 116 -11.34 -14.77 -4.42
C ALA A 116 -9.83 -14.60 -4.69
N ALA A 117 -8.96 -15.18 -3.85
CA ALA A 117 -7.52 -15.24 -4.08
C ALA A 117 -7.15 -16.04 -5.33
N LEU A 118 -7.78 -17.20 -5.52
CA LEU A 118 -7.54 -18.04 -6.70
C LEU A 118 -8.01 -17.36 -7.99
N VAL A 119 -9.19 -16.72 -7.96
CA VAL A 119 -9.71 -15.94 -9.11
C VAL A 119 -8.80 -14.76 -9.43
N ALA A 120 -8.27 -14.08 -8.40
CA ALA A 120 -7.31 -13.00 -8.57
C ALA A 120 -6.00 -13.42 -9.25
N VAL A 121 -5.44 -14.56 -8.85
CA VAL A 121 -4.25 -15.15 -9.49
C VAL A 121 -4.55 -15.52 -10.96
N GLY A 122 -5.74 -16.06 -11.23
CA GLY A 122 -6.20 -16.33 -12.60
C GLY A 122 -6.34 -15.06 -13.46
N GLY A 123 -6.90 -13.98 -12.91
CA GLY A 123 -6.98 -12.68 -13.59
C GLY A 123 -5.63 -12.08 -13.93
N ALA A 124 -4.64 -12.22 -13.02
CA ALA A 124 -3.27 -11.79 -13.26
C ALA A 124 -2.60 -12.57 -14.41
N ALA A 125 -2.85 -13.88 -14.50
CA ALA A 125 -2.36 -14.72 -15.60
C ALA A 125 -2.99 -14.36 -16.95
N VAL A 126 -4.26 -13.94 -16.97
CA VAL A 126 -4.96 -13.49 -18.19
C VAL A 126 -4.41 -12.14 -18.69
N ILE A 127 -4.07 -11.22 -17.78
CA ILE A 127 -3.49 -9.90 -18.14
C ILE A 127 -2.20 -10.06 -18.95
N ARG A 128 -1.39 -11.09 -18.66
CA ARG A 128 -0.07 -11.29 -19.28
C ARG A 128 0.14 -12.73 -19.78
N PHE A 129 -0.81 -13.22 -20.59
CA PHE A 129 -0.74 -14.57 -21.17
C PHE A 129 0.45 -14.76 -22.13
N ASP A 130 0.86 -13.69 -22.83
CA ASP A 130 1.90 -13.73 -23.88
C ASP A 130 3.35 -13.57 -23.35
N SER A 131 3.54 -13.21 -22.07
CA SER A 131 4.88 -12.92 -21.52
C SER A 131 5.04 -13.30 -20.06
N ILE A 132 4.68 -14.55 -19.73
CA ILE A 132 5.06 -15.21 -18.48
C ILE A 132 6.57 -15.44 -18.49
N SER A 133 7.33 -14.39 -18.20
CA SER A 133 8.77 -14.46 -17.96
C SER A 133 9.03 -14.69 -16.47
N GLY A 134 10.18 -15.30 -16.13
CA GLY A 134 10.57 -15.47 -14.73
C GLY A 134 10.64 -14.15 -13.96
N GLU A 135 11.06 -13.06 -14.62
CA GLU A 135 11.12 -11.72 -14.02
C GLU A 135 9.74 -11.15 -13.70
N PHE A 136 8.75 -11.36 -14.57
CA PHE A 136 7.37 -10.97 -14.28
C PHE A 136 6.84 -11.67 -13.02
N PHE A 137 7.09 -12.97 -12.88
CA PHE A 137 6.63 -13.72 -11.71
C PHE A 137 7.29 -13.22 -10.41
N ILE A 138 8.58 -12.89 -10.45
CA ILE A 138 9.28 -12.25 -9.33
C ILE A 138 8.64 -10.89 -8.99
N GLY A 139 8.37 -10.06 -9.99
CA GLY A 139 7.69 -8.77 -9.80
C GLY A 139 6.31 -8.92 -9.16
N PHE A 140 5.52 -9.87 -9.64
CA PHE A 140 4.21 -10.19 -9.09
C PHE A 140 4.30 -10.65 -7.62
N LEU A 141 5.22 -11.57 -7.30
CA LEU A 141 5.42 -12.05 -5.93
C LEU A 141 5.86 -10.94 -4.98
N LEU A 142 6.80 -10.08 -5.41
CA LEU A 142 7.22 -8.91 -4.65
C LEU A 142 6.02 -7.99 -4.36
N LEU A 143 5.17 -7.76 -5.35
CA LEU A 143 4.00 -6.93 -5.18
C LEU A 143 2.94 -7.56 -4.27
N GLN A 144 2.75 -8.88 -4.33
CA GLN A 144 1.86 -9.56 -3.37
C GLN A 144 2.41 -9.51 -1.95
N LEU A 145 3.73 -9.65 -1.77
CA LEU A 145 4.37 -9.43 -0.48
C LEU A 145 4.18 -7.98 0.01
N ALA A 146 4.26 -7.01 -0.91
CA ALA A 146 3.97 -5.61 -0.59
C ALA A 146 2.51 -5.44 -0.12
N ASN A 147 1.54 -5.98 -0.87
CA ASN A 147 0.12 -5.94 -0.51
C ASN A 147 -0.15 -6.60 0.85
N PHE A 148 0.46 -7.76 1.11
CA PHE A 148 0.31 -8.47 2.38
C PHE A 148 0.86 -7.68 3.56
N THR A 149 2.09 -7.16 3.45
CA THR A 149 2.73 -6.38 4.52
C THR A 149 2.03 -5.05 4.77
N TYR A 150 1.50 -4.42 3.71
CA TYR A 150 0.68 -3.22 3.81
C TYR A 150 -0.63 -3.50 4.56
N ALA A 151 -1.34 -4.54 4.15
CA ALA A 151 -2.57 -4.98 4.79
C ALA A 151 -2.32 -5.36 6.26
N ALA A 152 -1.23 -6.07 6.56
CA ALA A 152 -0.86 -6.46 7.93
C ALA A 152 -0.63 -5.23 8.80
N GLY A 153 0.17 -4.27 8.33
CA GLY A 153 0.40 -3.03 9.06
C GLY A 153 -0.89 -2.24 9.30
N GLN A 154 -1.75 -2.12 8.29
CA GLN A 154 -3.05 -1.44 8.40
C GLN A 154 -3.97 -2.11 9.43
N VAL A 155 -4.12 -3.43 9.38
CA VAL A 155 -4.96 -4.18 10.32
C VAL A 155 -4.38 -4.11 11.74
N LEU A 156 -3.07 -4.29 11.90
CA LEU A 156 -2.40 -4.19 13.19
C LEU A 156 -2.52 -2.78 13.78
N TYR A 157 -2.39 -1.72 12.99
CA TYR A 157 -2.57 -0.34 13.44
C TYR A 157 -3.97 -0.11 14.01
N ARG A 158 -4.99 -0.57 13.28
CA ARG A 158 -6.39 -0.45 13.71
C ARG A 158 -6.63 -1.13 15.06
N HIS A 159 -6.12 -2.35 15.24
CA HIS A 159 -6.23 -3.07 16.51
C HIS A 159 -5.40 -2.44 17.63
N LEU A 160 -4.22 -1.91 17.31
CA LEU A 160 -3.33 -1.27 18.28
C LEU A 160 -3.98 -0.03 18.88
N VAL A 161 -4.52 0.84 18.03
CA VAL A 161 -5.20 2.08 18.44
C VAL A 161 -6.46 1.78 19.25
N ALA A 162 -7.24 0.77 18.86
CA ALA A 162 -8.43 0.36 19.59
C ALA A 162 -8.10 -0.19 21.00
N ARG A 163 -6.97 -0.89 21.16
CA ARG A 163 -6.53 -1.46 22.45
C ARG A 163 -5.83 -0.44 23.36
N HIS A 164 -5.27 0.64 22.81
CA HIS A 164 -4.56 1.67 23.57
C HIS A 164 -5.16 3.07 23.28
N PRO A 165 -6.43 3.30 23.68
CA PRO A 165 -7.02 4.63 23.62
C PRO A 165 -6.18 5.58 24.47
N SER A 166 -6.00 6.81 24.00
CA SER A 166 -5.24 7.83 24.70
C SER A 166 -5.69 9.19 24.24
N ASP A 167 -5.72 10.13 25.19
CA ASP A 167 -6.11 11.53 24.97
C ASP A 167 -5.08 12.30 24.15
N LEU A 168 -3.90 11.72 23.89
CA LEU A 168 -2.87 12.35 23.08
C LEU A 168 -3.25 12.32 21.60
N PRO A 169 -3.01 13.43 20.86
CA PRO A 169 -3.23 13.48 19.42
C PRO A 169 -2.48 12.35 18.70
N HIS A 170 -3.13 11.69 17.73
CA HIS A 170 -2.55 10.54 17.04
C HIS A 170 -1.19 10.83 16.38
N TYR A 171 -0.95 12.07 15.93
CA TYR A 171 0.32 12.45 15.31
C TYR A 171 1.49 12.39 16.30
N ALA A 172 1.25 12.65 17.59
CA ALA A 172 2.28 12.69 18.63
C ALA A 172 2.85 11.30 18.98
N ARG A 173 2.18 10.24 18.53
CA ARG A 173 2.63 8.84 18.67
C ARG A 173 2.99 8.21 17.34
N PHE A 174 2.87 8.96 16.24
CA PHE A 174 3.03 8.41 14.90
C PHE A 174 4.50 8.31 14.45
N GLY A 175 5.45 9.08 15.01
CA GLY A 175 6.85 9.00 14.56
C GLY A 175 7.53 7.64 14.79
N TYR A 176 7.06 6.83 15.73
CA TYR A 176 7.51 5.43 15.87
C TYR A 176 7.24 4.59 14.61
N PHE A 177 6.20 4.92 13.84
CA PHE A 177 5.95 4.31 12.54
C PHE A 177 7.12 4.56 11.58
N TYR A 178 7.56 5.81 11.45
CA TYR A 178 8.67 6.15 10.55
C TYR A 178 10.02 5.63 11.04
N LEU A 179 10.23 5.54 12.36
CA LEU A 179 11.38 4.80 12.89
C LEU A 179 11.35 3.33 12.47
N GLY A 180 10.19 2.68 12.59
CA GLY A 180 10.01 1.29 12.18
C GLY A 180 10.31 1.08 10.70
N ALA A 181 9.82 1.97 9.85
CA ALA A 181 10.13 1.97 8.43
C ALA A 181 11.63 2.17 8.17
N LEU A 182 12.26 3.12 8.88
CA LEU A 182 13.69 3.43 8.73
C LEU A 182 14.58 2.23 9.09
N LEU A 183 14.21 1.47 10.13
CA LEU A 183 14.92 0.25 10.54
C LEU A 183 14.97 -0.83 9.44
N VAL A 184 14.05 -0.80 8.47
CA VAL A 184 14.05 -1.72 7.33
C VAL A 184 14.75 -1.08 6.13
N VAL A 185 14.38 0.16 5.80
CA VAL A 185 14.79 0.80 4.56
C VAL A 185 16.25 1.23 4.59
N LEU A 186 16.76 1.68 5.74
CA LEU A 186 18.17 2.08 5.86
C LEU A 186 19.13 0.90 5.64
N PRO A 187 18.98 -0.26 6.32
CA PRO A 187 19.78 -1.43 6.00
C PRO A 187 19.60 -1.92 4.57
N ALA A 188 18.36 -1.87 4.04
CA ALA A 188 18.10 -2.28 2.66
C ALA A 188 18.89 -1.42 1.66
N PHE A 189 18.94 -0.09 1.84
CA PHE A 189 19.74 0.79 1.00
C PHE A 189 21.25 0.55 1.20
N LEU A 190 21.72 0.37 2.43
CA LEU A 190 23.14 0.14 2.69
C LEU A 190 23.65 -1.19 2.10
N LEU A 191 22.80 -2.22 2.05
CA LEU A 191 23.17 -3.55 1.56
C LEU A 191 22.95 -3.72 0.05
N PHE A 192 21.90 -3.10 -0.51
CA PHE A 192 21.46 -3.35 -1.89
C PHE A 192 21.30 -2.10 -2.76
N GLY A 193 21.37 -0.91 -2.15
CA GLY A 193 21.22 0.35 -2.86
C GLY A 193 22.44 0.67 -3.72
N ASN A 194 22.19 1.38 -4.81
CA ASN A 194 23.24 1.85 -5.71
C ASN A 194 23.44 3.36 -5.60
N ALA A 195 24.50 3.78 -4.89
CA ALA A 195 24.85 5.19 -4.72
C ALA A 195 25.28 5.90 -6.02
N GLN A 196 25.47 5.17 -7.13
CA GLN A 196 25.73 5.76 -8.45
C GLN A 196 24.46 6.21 -9.17
N HIS A 197 23.28 5.72 -8.75
CA HIS A 197 21.97 6.08 -9.30
C HIS A 197 21.18 6.98 -8.35
N LEU A 198 21.85 8.00 -7.81
CA LEU A 198 21.19 9.06 -7.07
C LEU A 198 20.48 10.04 -8.03
N PRO A 199 19.44 10.77 -7.57
CA PRO A 199 18.75 11.75 -8.39
C PRO A 199 19.72 12.79 -8.97
N SER A 200 19.73 12.93 -10.29
CA SER A 200 20.65 13.81 -11.02
C SER A 200 19.99 15.10 -11.51
N THR A 201 18.66 15.20 -11.44
CA THR A 201 17.90 16.35 -11.93
C THR A 201 17.06 17.00 -10.82
N ASP A 202 16.84 18.31 -10.92
CA ASP A 202 15.99 19.06 -9.99
C ASP A 202 14.56 18.53 -9.95
N VAL A 203 14.06 18.03 -11.10
CA VAL A 203 12.72 17.43 -11.20
C VAL A 203 12.63 16.18 -10.34
N GLN A 204 13.63 15.29 -10.37
CA GLN A 204 13.64 14.08 -9.54
C GLN A 204 13.68 14.41 -8.04
N TRP A 205 14.45 15.44 -7.65
CA TRP A 205 14.47 15.92 -6.27
C TRP A 205 13.13 16.51 -5.85
N LEU A 206 12.49 17.31 -6.70
CA LEU A 206 11.16 17.88 -6.44
C LEU A 206 10.10 16.78 -6.31
N VAL A 207 10.14 15.77 -7.19
CA VAL A 207 9.26 14.61 -7.11
C VAL A 207 9.50 13.84 -5.81
N LEU A 208 10.75 13.58 -5.41
CA LEU A 208 11.04 12.93 -4.13
C LEU A 208 10.58 13.75 -2.93
N LEU A 209 10.73 15.08 -2.97
CA LEU A 209 10.25 15.96 -1.92
C LEU A 209 8.73 15.88 -1.80
N PHE A 210 8.02 16.00 -2.92
CA PHE A 210 6.57 15.82 -2.98
C PHE A 210 6.16 14.44 -2.44
N LEU A 211 6.81 13.38 -2.91
CA LEU A 211 6.52 12.00 -2.50
C LEU A 211 6.85 11.73 -1.02
N GLY A 212 7.85 12.40 -0.46
CA GLY A 212 8.20 12.28 0.95
C GLY A 212 7.19 13.00 1.86
N LEU A 213 6.79 14.20 1.49
CA LEU A 213 5.93 15.04 2.34
C LEU A 213 4.44 14.73 2.16
N CYS A 214 3.97 14.57 0.93
CA CYS A 214 2.54 14.47 0.63
C CYS A 214 2.01 13.03 0.80
N PRO A 215 2.34 12.04 -0.03
CA PRO A 215 1.81 10.68 0.10
C PRO A 215 2.44 9.92 1.26
N THR A 216 3.73 10.12 1.56
CA THR A 216 4.38 9.41 2.66
C THR A 216 4.02 10.06 3.99
N ALA A 217 4.50 11.27 4.30
CA ALA A 217 4.30 11.87 5.62
C ALA A 217 2.82 12.06 5.96
N LEU A 218 2.11 12.89 5.19
CA LEU A 218 0.70 13.21 5.45
C LEU A 218 -0.24 12.07 5.02
N GLY A 219 0.03 11.47 3.87
CA GLY A 219 -0.82 10.46 3.27
C GLY A 219 -0.96 9.22 4.13
N LEU A 220 0.13 8.65 4.63
CA LEU A 220 0.04 7.46 5.50
C LEU A 220 -0.58 7.76 6.86
N TYR A 221 -0.31 8.95 7.41
CA TYR A 221 -0.92 9.37 8.66
C TYR A 221 -2.46 9.47 8.51
N TRP A 222 -2.93 10.18 7.48
CA TRP A 222 -4.36 10.30 7.19
C TRP A 222 -4.99 9.00 6.75
N TRP A 223 -4.26 8.14 6.05
CA TRP A 223 -4.72 6.80 5.71
C TRP A 223 -5.00 5.97 6.95
N ASN A 224 -4.00 5.83 7.83
CA ASN A 224 -4.11 5.05 9.05
C ASN A 224 -5.17 5.61 10.00
N LYS A 225 -5.26 6.94 10.12
CA LYS A 225 -6.33 7.60 10.86
C LYS A 225 -7.70 7.30 10.23
N GLY A 226 -7.81 7.42 8.90
CA GLY A 226 -9.05 7.17 8.16
C GLY A 226 -9.51 5.72 8.25
N ALA A 227 -8.57 4.77 8.22
CA ALA A 227 -8.82 3.34 8.35
C ALA A 227 -9.45 2.96 9.70
N CYS A 228 -9.11 3.69 10.78
CA CYS A 228 -9.74 3.52 12.09
C CYS A 228 -11.18 4.05 12.16
N LEU A 229 -11.59 4.93 11.25
CA LEU A 229 -12.87 5.66 11.29
C LEU A 229 -13.94 5.10 10.36
N VAL A 230 -13.64 4.04 9.61
CA VAL A 230 -14.56 3.46 8.63
C VAL A 230 -14.73 1.96 8.84
N SER A 231 -15.79 1.39 8.26
CA SER A 231 -15.98 -0.06 8.24
C SER A 231 -14.95 -0.74 7.35
N GLY A 232 -14.70 -2.05 7.57
CA GLY A 232 -13.81 -2.84 6.72
C GLY A 232 -14.25 -2.85 5.26
N GLY A 233 -15.57 -2.88 5.00
CA GLY A 233 -16.12 -2.79 3.64
C GLY A 233 -15.84 -1.46 2.95
N THR A 234 -15.99 -0.33 3.65
CA THR A 234 -15.60 0.99 3.11
C THR A 234 -14.09 1.05 2.86
N LEU A 235 -13.28 0.55 3.79
CA LEU A 235 -11.83 0.54 3.66
C LEU A 235 -11.37 -0.29 2.47
N ALA A 236 -12.04 -1.40 2.18
CA ALA A 236 -11.82 -2.20 0.98
C ALA A 236 -12.13 -1.45 -0.31
N VAL A 237 -13.21 -0.64 -0.35
CA VAL A 237 -13.48 0.25 -1.51
C VAL A 237 -12.36 1.27 -1.66
N MET A 238 -11.97 1.92 -0.56
CA MET A 238 -10.98 2.99 -0.60
C MET A 238 -9.59 2.47 -1.00
N ASN A 239 -9.20 1.28 -0.52
CA ASN A 239 -7.95 0.61 -0.91
C ASN A 239 -7.86 0.30 -2.40
N ASN A 240 -8.97 0.33 -3.14
CA ASN A 240 -8.98 0.09 -4.57
C ASN A 240 -9.26 1.35 -5.37
N LEU A 241 -9.57 2.48 -4.71
CA LEU A 241 -9.96 3.72 -5.38
C LEU A 241 -8.80 4.35 -6.15
N HIS A 242 -7.57 4.19 -5.68
CA HIS A 242 -6.39 4.74 -6.37
C HIS A 242 -6.12 4.07 -7.72
N VAL A 243 -6.64 2.87 -7.96
CA VAL A 243 -6.40 2.11 -9.20
C VAL A 243 -7.10 2.73 -10.41
N PRO A 244 -8.44 2.88 -10.44
CA PRO A 244 -9.10 3.51 -11.57
C PRO A 244 -8.66 4.97 -11.76
N VAL A 245 -8.43 5.70 -10.66
CA VAL A 245 -7.93 7.07 -10.73
C VAL A 245 -6.51 7.11 -11.30
N GLY A 246 -5.62 6.22 -10.86
CA GLY A 246 -4.24 6.15 -11.32
C GLY A 246 -4.15 5.81 -12.80
N LEU A 247 -4.98 4.86 -13.25
CA LEU A 247 -5.09 4.51 -14.68
C LEU A 247 -5.60 5.69 -15.51
N LEU A 248 -6.65 6.38 -15.05
CA LEU A 248 -7.17 7.58 -15.74
C LEU A 248 -6.13 8.69 -15.81
N LEU A 249 -5.44 8.99 -14.71
CA LEU A 249 -4.37 10.00 -14.69
C LEU A 249 -3.22 9.62 -15.61
N ASN A 250 -2.83 8.34 -15.62
CA ASN A 250 -1.76 7.87 -16.48
C ASN A 250 -2.10 8.05 -17.96
N LEU A 251 -3.33 7.69 -18.36
CA LEU A 251 -3.82 7.87 -19.74
C LEU A 251 -3.97 9.34 -20.13
N LEU A 252 -4.54 10.18 -19.25
CA LEU A 252 -4.81 11.58 -19.55
C LEU A 252 -3.54 12.45 -19.60
N ILE A 253 -2.56 12.15 -18.75
CA ILE A 253 -1.36 12.98 -18.61
C ILE A 253 -0.25 12.51 -19.56
N TRP A 254 -0.04 11.18 -19.68
CA TRP A 254 1.11 10.62 -20.40
C TRP A 254 0.76 10.02 -21.76
N ASN A 255 -0.55 9.95 -22.10
CA ASN A 255 -1.07 9.52 -23.41
C ASN A 255 -0.44 8.21 -23.94
N GLN A 256 -0.15 7.27 -23.03
CA GLN A 256 0.41 5.97 -23.42
C GLN A 256 -0.67 5.12 -24.12
N HIS A 257 -0.34 4.60 -25.30
CA HIS A 257 -1.18 3.71 -26.09
C HIS A 257 -1.17 2.30 -25.50
N GLU A 258 -1.53 2.17 -24.23
CA GLU A 258 -1.69 0.87 -23.58
C GLU A 258 -2.89 0.13 -24.19
N PRO A 259 -2.82 -1.21 -24.37
CA PRO A 259 -3.92 -2.00 -24.91
C PRO A 259 -5.07 -2.06 -23.91
N LEU A 260 -5.89 -1.01 -23.90
CA LEU A 260 -7.02 -0.78 -23.01
C LEU A 260 -7.95 -2.01 -22.91
N GLY A 261 -8.13 -2.76 -24.00
CA GLY A 261 -8.96 -3.97 -24.01
C GLY A 261 -8.52 -5.04 -22.99
N ARG A 262 -7.21 -5.31 -22.87
CA ARG A 262 -6.68 -6.29 -21.90
C ARG A 262 -6.80 -5.77 -20.47
N LEU A 263 -6.62 -4.45 -20.30
CA LEU A 263 -6.76 -3.76 -19.03
C LEU A 263 -8.21 -3.79 -18.51
N PHE A 264 -9.19 -3.59 -19.39
CA PHE A 264 -10.61 -3.66 -19.06
C PHE A 264 -11.05 -5.08 -18.69
N ILE A 265 -10.55 -6.10 -19.38
CA ILE A 265 -10.84 -7.51 -19.06
C ILE A 265 -10.22 -7.90 -17.73
N GLY A 266 -8.93 -7.59 -17.52
CA GLY A 266 -8.24 -7.84 -16.25
C GLY A 266 -8.87 -7.09 -15.08
N GLY A 267 -9.16 -5.80 -15.26
CA GLY A 267 -9.88 -4.98 -14.30
C GLY A 267 -11.27 -5.53 -13.99
N GLY A 268 -12.00 -6.01 -15.01
CA GLY A 268 -13.32 -6.66 -14.84
C GLY A 268 -13.24 -7.93 -13.99
N ILE A 269 -12.26 -8.81 -14.25
CA ILE A 269 -12.05 -10.04 -13.46
C ILE A 269 -11.70 -9.72 -12.00
N ILE A 270 -10.88 -8.71 -11.79
CA ILE A 270 -10.47 -8.28 -10.47
C ILE A 270 -11.64 -7.60 -9.71
N LEU A 271 -12.46 -6.81 -10.40
CA LEU A 271 -13.69 -6.28 -9.81
C LEU A 271 -14.67 -7.41 -9.45
N ALA A 272 -14.76 -8.45 -10.28
CA ALA A 272 -15.55 -9.64 -9.99
C ALA A 272 -15.02 -10.42 -8.78
N SER A 273 -13.69 -10.52 -8.59
CA SER A 273 -13.11 -11.19 -7.41
C SER A 273 -13.40 -10.44 -6.11
N VAL A 274 -13.34 -9.11 -6.13
CA VAL A 274 -13.73 -8.25 -5.00
C VAL A 274 -15.24 -8.37 -4.73
N TRP A 275 -16.08 -8.44 -5.78
CA TRP A 275 -17.52 -8.63 -5.64
C TRP A 275 -17.84 -10.00 -5.01
N LEU A 276 -17.18 -11.06 -5.47
CA LEU A 276 -17.34 -12.42 -4.94
C LEU A 276 -16.95 -12.50 -3.45
N SER A 277 -15.84 -11.87 -3.07
CA SER A 277 -15.41 -11.76 -1.67
C SER A 277 -16.47 -11.07 -0.79
N ARG A 278 -17.14 -10.02 -1.32
CA ARG A 278 -18.22 -9.33 -0.60
C ARG A 278 -19.50 -10.15 -0.47
N LEU A 279 -19.84 -10.94 -1.48
CA LEU A 279 -20.99 -11.85 -1.42
C LEU A 279 -20.77 -12.92 -0.32
N GLY A 280 -19.56 -13.47 -0.24
CA GLY A 280 -19.18 -14.40 0.83
C GLY A 280 -19.26 -13.80 2.24
N ALA A 281 -18.82 -12.54 2.40
CA ALA A 281 -18.89 -11.84 3.69
C ALA A 281 -20.34 -11.52 4.13
N ARG A 282 -21.26 -11.27 3.18
CA ARG A 282 -22.70 -11.10 3.47
C ARG A 282 -23.37 -12.42 3.85
N ALA A 283 -22.99 -13.53 3.21
CA ALA A 283 -23.52 -14.86 3.51
C ALA A 283 -23.10 -15.38 4.91
N GLN A 284 -21.99 -14.89 5.46
CA GLN A 284 -21.46 -15.28 6.78
C GLN A 284 -21.84 -14.32 7.93
N SER A 285 -22.59 -13.25 7.64
CA SER A 285 -23.18 -12.45 8.71
C SER A 285 -24.33 -13.25 9.32
N PRO A 286 -24.28 -13.64 10.62
CA PRO A 286 -25.47 -14.18 11.24
C PRO A 286 -26.57 -13.14 11.14
N LEU A 287 -27.77 -13.56 10.77
CA LEU A 287 -28.99 -12.79 10.90
C LEU A 287 -29.15 -12.38 12.38
N VAL A 288 -28.52 -11.27 12.78
CA VAL A 288 -28.76 -10.65 14.08
C VAL A 288 -30.07 -9.87 13.95
N GLY A 289 -31.14 -10.53 14.40
CA GLY A 289 -32.30 -9.91 15.02
C GLY A 289 -33.18 -9.04 14.13
N LYS A 290 -34.11 -9.66 13.40
CA LYS A 290 -35.48 -9.14 13.41
C LYS A 290 -36.14 -9.69 14.67
N ALA A 291 -36.20 -8.87 15.71
CA ALA A 291 -37.18 -8.98 16.78
C ALA A 291 -38.06 -7.73 16.70
#